data_AF-A0A915UA17-F1
#
_entry.id   AF-A0A915UA17-F1
#
_cell.length_a   1.000
_cell.length_b   1.000
_cell.length_c   1.000
_cell.angle_alpha   90.00
_cell.angle_beta   90.00
_cell.angle_gamma   90.00
#
_symmetry.space_group_name_H-M   'P 1'
#
loop_
_entity.id
_entity.type
_entity.pdbx_description
1 polymer ?
#
loop_
_entity_poly.entity_id
_entity_poly.type
_entity_poly.pdbx_seq_one_letter_code
_entity_poly.pdbx_strand_id
1 'polypeptide(L)'
;MATNRLGGEFESAIRAMRVLRKQKLQEVSQIEQNIANFEGMLQGMPEVQAKLAALGNTDNRYEGMSIPKAAAQFLLEAKGEPATTKEIAAALLSGGIQTGSKNFDATFYTLLRESTRPRFRRTPDGRGWWLKDSDLPNGNWGA
;
A
#
# COMPACT_ATOMS: atom_id res chain seq x y z
N MET A 1 -34.85 16.69 -43.53
CA MET A 1 -33.43 17.05 -43.63
C MET A 1 -32.79 17.14 -42.22
N ALA A 2 -32.70 16.03 -41.48
CA ALA A 2 -32.17 16.03 -40.10
C ALA A 2 -30.90 15.18 -39.93
N THR A 3 -30.59 14.31 -40.89
CA THR A 3 -29.48 13.34 -40.82
C THR A 3 -28.10 13.94 -41.06
N ASN A 4 -27.98 15.01 -41.86
CA ASN A 4 -26.68 15.64 -42.16
C ASN A 4 -26.10 16.50 -41.01
N ARG A 5 -26.95 17.04 -40.12
CA ARG A 5 -26.47 17.86 -38.97
C ARG A 5 -25.85 17.00 -37.88
N LEU A 6 -26.54 15.91 -37.51
CA LEU A 6 -26.04 14.95 -36.53
C LEU A 6 -24.72 14.31 -36.96
N GLY A 7 -24.58 13.91 -38.22
CA GLY A 7 -23.32 13.34 -38.74
C GLY A 7 -22.12 14.29 -38.60
N GLY A 8 -22.30 15.56 -38.94
CA GLY A 8 -21.24 16.58 -38.80
C GLY A 8 -20.87 16.88 -37.35
N GLU A 9 -21.85 16.88 -36.45
CA GLU A 9 -21.64 17.07 -35.00
C GLU A 9 -20.86 15.90 -34.39
N PHE A 10 -21.21 14.65 -34.72
CA PHE A 10 -20.46 13.48 -34.25
C PHE A 10 -19.01 13.45 -34.76
N GLU A 11 -18.77 13.79 -36.03
CA GLU A 11 -17.41 13.90 -36.56
C GLU A 11 -16.59 15.00 -35.89
N SER A 12 -17.23 16.13 -35.56
CA SER A 12 -16.58 17.23 -34.82
C SER A 12 -16.20 16.80 -33.39
N ALA A 13 -17.09 16.06 -32.71
CA ALA A 13 -16.84 15.53 -31.38
C ALA A 13 -15.70 14.48 -31.38
N ILE A 14 -15.67 13.58 -32.37
CA ILE A 14 -14.58 12.60 -32.52
C ILE A 14 -13.24 13.32 -32.78
N ARG A 15 -13.21 14.36 -33.60
CA ARG A 15 -12.00 15.17 -33.82
C ARG A 15 -11.55 15.87 -32.54
N ALA A 16 -12.46 16.49 -31.79
CA ALA A 16 -12.15 17.11 -30.51
C ALA A 16 -11.57 16.11 -29.50
N MET A 17 -12.17 14.91 -29.39
CA MET A 17 -11.68 13.85 -28.51
C MET A 17 -10.29 13.33 -28.91
N ARG A 18 -9.99 13.25 -30.22
CA ARG A 18 -8.66 12.88 -30.71
C ARG A 18 -7.60 13.93 -30.37
N VAL A 19 -7.94 15.22 -30.50
CA VAL A 19 -7.06 16.33 -30.09
C VAL A 19 -6.81 16.29 -28.59
N LEU A 20 -7.85 16.12 -27.78
CA LEU A 20 -7.74 16.02 -26.34
C LEU A 20 -6.88 14.82 -25.92
N ARG A 21 -7.06 13.65 -26.56
CA ARG A 21 -6.21 12.47 -26.33
C ARG A 21 -4.74 12.78 -26.61
N LYS A 22 -4.45 13.46 -27.73
CA LYS A 22 -3.07 13.83 -28.08
C LYS A 22 -2.46 14.78 -27.04
N GLN A 23 -3.23 15.76 -26.58
CA GLN A 23 -2.80 16.68 -25.53
C GLN A 23 -2.52 15.95 -24.21
N LYS A 24 -3.40 15.02 -23.80
CA LYS A 24 -3.19 14.21 -22.60
C LYS A 24 -1.98 13.29 -22.70
N LEU A 25 -1.71 12.73 -23.87
CA LEU A 25 -0.48 11.95 -24.09
C LEU A 25 0.78 12.82 -24.00
N GLN A 26 0.72 14.07 -24.45
CA GLN A 26 1.83 15.01 -24.28
C GLN A 26 2.03 15.37 -22.81
N GLU A 27 0.96 15.62 -22.05
CA GLU A 27 1.03 15.84 -20.60
C GLU A 27 1.65 14.65 -19.87
N VAL A 28 1.22 13.42 -20.19
CA VAL A 28 1.81 12.20 -19.60
C VAL A 28 3.29 12.08 -19.93
N SER A 29 3.66 12.28 -21.19
CA SER A 29 5.07 12.23 -21.60
C SER A 29 5.93 13.28 -20.87
N GLN A 30 5.39 14.48 -20.64
CA GLN A 30 6.07 15.52 -19.88
C GLN A 30 6.25 15.12 -18.40
N ILE A 31 5.22 14.50 -17.80
CA ILE A 31 5.29 13.98 -16.43
C ILE A 31 6.35 12.88 -16.33
N GLU A 32 6.38 11.94 -17.27
CA GLU A 32 7.38 10.86 -17.31
C GLU A 32 8.82 11.40 -17.44
N GLN A 33 9.04 12.41 -18.29
CA GLN A 33 10.33 13.08 -18.39
C GLN A 33 10.72 13.76 -17.09
N ASN A 34 9.77 14.42 -16.41
CA ASN A 34 10.03 15.05 -15.13
C ASN A 34 10.38 14.01 -14.06
N ILE A 35 9.68 12.86 -14.02
CA ILE A 35 10.00 11.74 -13.13
C ILE A 35 11.43 11.26 -13.39
N ALA A 36 11.79 10.97 -14.64
CA ALA A 36 13.13 10.52 -15.00
C ALA A 36 14.22 11.54 -14.61
N ASN A 37 13.94 12.85 -14.78
CA ASN A 37 14.86 13.91 -14.35
C ASN A 37 15.04 13.92 -12.83
N PHE A 38 13.95 13.79 -12.07
CA PHE A 38 14.03 13.70 -10.62
C PHE A 38 14.75 12.42 -10.16
N GLU A 39 14.49 11.29 -10.79
CA GLU A 39 15.20 10.03 -10.52
C GLU A 39 16.70 10.16 -10.79
N GLY A 40 17.09 10.81 -11.90
CA GLY A 40 18.49 11.09 -12.21
C GLY A 40 19.15 12.03 -11.19
N MET A 41 18.44 13.07 -10.75
CA MET A 41 18.93 13.94 -9.67
C MET A 41 19.09 13.21 -8.34
N LEU A 42 18.18 12.26 -8.04
CA LEU A 42 18.22 11.45 -6.83
C LEU A 42 19.36 10.44 -6.83
N GLN A 43 19.75 9.90 -7.98
CA GLN A 43 20.94 9.04 -8.11
C GLN A 43 22.24 9.77 -7.78
N GLY A 44 22.28 11.09 -7.95
CA GLY A 44 23.41 11.94 -7.54
C GLY A 44 23.42 12.34 -6.06
N MET A 45 22.39 11.98 -5.29
CA MET A 45 22.18 12.41 -3.91
C MET A 45 21.87 11.22 -2.98
N PRO A 46 22.87 10.41 -2.59
CA PRO A 46 22.65 9.21 -1.78
C PRO A 46 21.97 9.49 -0.43
N GLU A 47 22.18 10.67 0.16
CA GLU A 47 21.49 11.09 1.39
C GLU A 47 19.98 11.36 1.19
N VAL A 48 19.60 11.90 0.03
CA VAL A 48 18.19 12.13 -0.32
C VAL A 48 17.52 10.83 -0.70
N GLN A 49 18.24 9.90 -1.35
CA GLN A 49 17.76 8.54 -1.61
C GLN A 49 17.51 7.75 -0.30
N ALA A 50 18.40 7.85 0.68
CA ALA A 50 18.19 7.24 2.00
C ALA A 50 16.99 7.87 2.74
N LYS A 51 16.82 9.20 2.65
CA LYS A 51 15.66 9.91 3.22
C LYS A 51 14.36 9.63 2.49
N LEU A 52 14.36 9.48 1.16
CA LEU A 52 13.19 9.11 0.37
C LEU A 52 12.83 7.64 0.54
N ALA A 53 13.79 6.74 0.72
CA ALA A 53 13.49 5.37 1.14
C ALA A 53 12.86 5.34 2.55
N ALA A 54 13.24 6.28 3.42
CA ALA A 54 12.61 6.47 4.73
C ALA A 54 11.24 7.17 4.66
N LEU A 55 11.01 8.09 3.72
CA LEU A 55 9.76 8.85 3.54
C LEU A 55 8.73 8.15 2.64
N GLY A 56 9.17 7.44 1.62
CA GLY A 56 8.36 6.74 0.60
C GLY A 56 7.62 5.52 1.12
N ASN A 57 7.59 5.35 2.43
CA ASN A 57 6.91 4.27 3.12
C ASN A 57 5.94 4.77 4.19
N THR A 58 5.66 6.08 4.25
CA THR A 58 4.59 6.67 5.08
C THR A 58 3.27 6.75 4.33
N ASP A 59 2.81 5.59 3.85
CA ASP A 59 1.37 5.44 3.68
C ASP A 59 0.81 5.56 5.09
N ASN A 60 0.10 6.63 5.46
CA ASN A 60 -0.53 6.77 6.80
C ASN A 60 -1.73 5.80 6.98
N ARG A 61 -1.67 4.66 6.32
CA ARG A 61 -2.68 3.59 6.23
C ARG A 61 -3.12 3.03 7.58
N TYR A 62 -2.26 3.13 8.61
CA TYR A 62 -2.55 2.68 9.96
C TYR A 62 -2.59 3.83 10.98
N GLU A 63 -2.48 5.08 10.53
CA GLU A 63 -2.58 6.24 11.41
C GLU A 63 -3.93 6.23 12.15
N GLY A 64 -3.88 6.48 13.46
CA GLY A 64 -5.06 6.44 14.33
C GLY A 64 -5.62 5.04 14.63
N MET A 65 -5.04 3.96 14.08
CA MET A 65 -5.44 2.59 14.45
C MET A 65 -4.74 2.11 15.73
N SER A 66 -5.43 1.31 16.52
CA SER A 66 -4.78 0.54 17.59
C SER A 66 -3.83 -0.51 17.00
N ILE A 67 -2.72 -0.78 17.66
CA ILE A 67 -1.70 -1.76 17.23
C ILE A 67 -2.29 -3.13 16.82
N PRO A 68 -3.20 -3.78 17.61
CA PRO A 68 -3.83 -5.03 17.17
C PRO A 68 -4.65 -4.89 15.89
N LYS A 69 -5.36 -3.77 15.72
CA LYS A 69 -6.18 -3.54 14.52
C LYS A 69 -5.32 -3.38 13.28
N ALA A 70 -4.23 -2.61 13.38
CA ALA A 70 -3.27 -2.44 12.29
C ALA A 70 -2.57 -3.76 11.92
N ALA A 71 -2.18 -4.56 12.92
CA ALA A 71 -1.59 -5.88 12.69
C ALA A 71 -2.53 -6.84 11.97
N ALA A 72 -3.81 -6.85 12.35
CA ALA A 72 -4.81 -7.66 11.66
C ALA A 72 -5.05 -7.16 10.23
N GLN A 73 -5.10 -5.85 10.03
CA GLN A 73 -5.23 -5.26 8.69
C GLN A 73 -4.05 -5.66 7.78
N PHE A 74 -2.82 -5.57 8.29
CA PHE A 74 -1.63 -6.01 7.56
C PHE A 74 -1.71 -7.48 7.14
N LEU A 75 -2.07 -8.38 8.07
CA LEU A 75 -2.16 -9.81 7.80
C LEU A 75 -3.33 -10.18 6.87
N LEU A 76 -4.43 -9.41 6.88
CA LEU A 76 -5.52 -9.54 5.91
C LEU A 76 -5.03 -9.22 4.49
N GLU A 77 -4.26 -8.14 4.36
CA GLU A 77 -3.73 -7.70 3.07
C GLU A 77 -2.61 -8.61 2.54
N ALA A 78 -1.89 -9.27 3.44
CA ALA A 78 -0.96 -10.36 3.12
C ALA A 78 -1.67 -11.63 2.62
N LYS A 79 -3.01 -11.63 2.51
CA LYS A 79 -3.84 -12.72 1.95
C LYS A 79 -3.61 -14.09 2.60
N GLY A 80 -3.30 -14.11 3.90
CA GLY A 80 -3.08 -15.35 4.65
C GLY A 80 -1.63 -15.83 4.68
N GLU A 81 -0.69 -15.11 4.07
CA GLU A 81 0.74 -15.42 4.19
C GLU A 81 1.29 -15.07 5.58
N PRO A 82 2.23 -15.87 6.12
CA PRO A 82 2.88 -15.58 7.39
C PRO A 82 3.74 -14.36 7.29
N ALA A 83 3.64 -13.53 8.31
CA ALA A 83 4.62 -12.50 8.55
C ALA A 83 5.24 -12.65 9.94
N THR A 84 6.54 -12.42 10.01
CA THR A 84 7.28 -12.37 11.26
C THR A 84 6.88 -11.14 12.07
N THR A 85 7.09 -11.20 13.39
CA THR A 85 6.91 -10.04 14.28
C THR A 85 7.64 -8.80 13.75
N LYS A 86 8.84 -8.98 13.20
CA LYS A 86 9.69 -7.89 12.72
C LYS A 86 9.12 -7.25 11.45
N GLU A 87 8.62 -8.05 10.52
CA GLU A 87 7.99 -7.56 9.29
C GLU A 87 6.72 -6.78 9.59
N ILE A 88 5.85 -7.32 10.46
CA ILE A 88 4.62 -6.65 10.84
C ILE A 88 4.94 -5.34 11.59
N ALA A 89 5.84 -5.37 12.57
CA ALA A 89 6.23 -4.18 13.32
C ALA A 89 6.82 -3.09 12.40
N ALA A 90 7.68 -3.46 11.46
CA ALA A 90 8.25 -2.53 10.48
C ALA A 90 7.16 -1.92 9.58
N ALA A 91 6.25 -2.74 9.08
CA ALA A 91 5.14 -2.28 8.23
C ALA A 91 4.15 -1.37 8.97
N LEU A 92 3.94 -1.61 10.27
CA LEU A 92 3.08 -0.79 11.12
C LEU A 92 3.71 0.59 11.37
N LEU A 93 5.00 0.63 11.70
CA LEU A 93 5.75 1.86 11.90
C LEU A 93 5.83 2.69 10.62
N SER A 94 6.15 2.05 9.50
CA SER A 94 6.12 2.72 8.20
C SER A 94 4.71 3.22 7.88
N GLY A 95 3.69 2.41 8.19
CA GLY A 95 2.29 2.73 7.93
C GLY A 95 1.66 3.81 8.83
N GLY A 96 2.45 4.51 9.65
CA GLY A 96 1.98 5.65 10.46
C GLY A 96 1.62 5.33 11.92
N ILE A 97 1.93 4.13 12.44
CA ILE A 97 1.80 3.85 13.88
C ILE A 97 2.89 4.59 14.65
N GLN A 98 2.48 5.46 15.57
CA GLN A 98 3.39 6.10 16.51
C GLN A 98 3.52 5.28 17.80
N THR A 99 4.75 5.10 18.26
CA THR A 99 5.05 4.38 19.51
C THR A 99 6.20 5.06 20.24
N GLY A 100 6.11 5.12 21.57
CA GLY A 100 7.20 5.58 22.43
C GLY A 100 8.20 4.47 22.80
N SER A 101 7.93 3.22 22.39
CA SER A 101 8.78 2.08 22.75
C SER A 101 10.06 2.02 21.92
N LYS A 102 11.21 1.96 22.59
CA LYS A 102 12.52 1.76 21.93
C LYS A 102 12.65 0.35 21.31
N ASN A 103 11.93 -0.63 21.85
CA ASN A 103 11.91 -2.03 21.39
C ASN A 103 10.47 -2.41 21.02
N PHE A 104 9.97 -1.76 19.98
CA PHE A 104 8.58 -1.91 19.56
C PHE A 104 8.26 -3.34 19.12
N ASP A 105 9.19 -4.05 18.50
CA ASP A 105 9.07 -5.45 18.10
C ASP A 105 8.81 -6.41 19.27
N ALA A 106 9.56 -6.28 20.37
CA ALA A 106 9.38 -7.09 21.57
C ALA A 106 8.06 -6.75 22.29
N THR A 107 7.72 -5.46 22.31
CA THR A 107 6.45 -4.97 22.85
C THR A 107 5.28 -5.55 22.03
N PHE A 108 5.40 -5.49 20.71
CA PHE A 108 4.42 -5.98 19.76
C PHE A 108 4.22 -7.49 19.86
N TYR A 109 5.31 -8.26 19.98
CA TYR A 109 5.24 -9.72 20.21
C TYR A 109 4.40 -10.06 21.46
N THR A 110 4.68 -9.37 22.57
CA THR A 110 3.96 -9.58 23.83
C THR A 110 2.48 -9.22 23.68
N LEU A 111 2.21 -8.10 23.02
CA LEU A 111 0.86 -7.60 22.78
C LEU A 111 0.02 -8.53 21.90
N LEU A 112 0.60 -9.12 20.85
CA LEU A 112 -0.07 -10.13 20.03
C LEU A 112 -0.34 -11.42 20.83
N ARG A 113 0.64 -11.87 21.60
CA ARG A 113 0.54 -13.08 22.43
C ARG A 113 -0.52 -12.96 23.53
N GLU A 114 -0.62 -11.79 24.15
CA GLU A 114 -1.55 -11.51 25.26
C GLU A 114 -2.93 -11.03 24.78
N SER A 115 -3.13 -10.84 23.47
CA SER A 115 -4.42 -10.37 22.96
C SER A 115 -5.55 -11.31 23.40
N THR A 116 -6.53 -10.75 24.11
CA THR A 116 -7.61 -11.48 24.80
C THR A 116 -8.58 -12.19 23.86
N ARG A 117 -8.44 -11.99 22.54
CA ARG A 117 -9.17 -12.73 21.50
C ARG A 117 -8.16 -13.46 20.63
N PRO A 118 -8.31 -14.78 20.38
CA PRO A 118 -7.35 -15.60 19.63
C PRO A 118 -7.46 -15.33 18.11
N ARG A 119 -7.28 -14.07 17.71
CA ARG A 119 -7.31 -13.59 16.34
C ARG A 119 -5.98 -13.83 15.63
N PHE A 120 -4.89 -13.80 16.39
CA PHE A 120 -3.54 -14.07 15.90
C PHE A 120 -3.10 -15.47 16.32
N ARG A 121 -2.58 -16.24 15.36
CA ARG A 121 -2.00 -17.56 15.60
C ARG A 121 -0.55 -17.56 15.17
N ARG A 122 0.26 -18.31 15.89
CA ARG A 122 1.66 -18.56 15.52
C ARG A 122 1.70 -19.67 14.49
N THR A 123 2.61 -19.56 13.54
CA THR A 123 2.94 -20.68 12.64
C THR A 123 3.49 -21.87 13.44
N PRO A 124 3.39 -23.12 12.94
CA PRO A 124 3.89 -24.31 13.63
C PRO A 124 5.39 -24.25 13.97
N ASP A 125 6.17 -23.58 13.13
CA ASP A 125 7.61 -23.36 13.33
C ASP A 125 7.93 -22.21 14.31
N GLY A 126 6.90 -21.49 14.79
CA GLY A 126 7.05 -20.37 15.71
C GLY A 126 7.74 -19.14 15.12
N ARG A 127 7.86 -19.02 13.80
CA ARG A 127 8.57 -17.89 13.17
C ARG A 127 7.64 -16.76 12.73
N GLY A 128 6.39 -17.07 12.40
CA GLY A 128 5.42 -16.14 11.85
C GLY A 128 4.10 -16.07 12.61
N TRP A 129 3.27 -15.13 12.17
CA TRP A 129 1.90 -14.91 12.64
C TRP A 129 0.93 -14.98 11.46
N TRP A 130 -0.22 -15.59 11.70
CA TRP A 130 -1.38 -15.63 10.81
C TRP A 130 -2.62 -15.10 11.52
N LEU A 131 -3.59 -14.66 10.74
CA LEU A 131 -4.95 -14.54 11.23
C LEU A 131 -5.59 -15.91 11.34
N LYS A 132 -6.45 -16.09 12.33
CA LYS A 132 -7.28 -17.29 12.42
C LYS A 132 -8.26 -17.33 11.24
N ASP A 133 -8.54 -18.52 10.71
CA ASP A 133 -9.37 -18.73 9.49
C ASP A 133 -10.75 -18.07 9.53
N SER A 134 -11.33 -17.88 10.72
CA SER A 134 -12.61 -17.19 10.93
C SER A 134 -12.58 -15.69 10.59
N ASP A 135 -11.40 -15.10 10.48
CA ASP A 135 -11.18 -13.68 10.18
C ASP A 135 -10.70 -13.45 8.73
N LEU A 136 -10.41 -14.50 7.96
CA LEU A 136 -10.01 -14.38 6.55
C LEU A 136 -11.25 -14.25 5.65
N PRO A 137 -11.25 -13.39 4.61
CA PRO A 137 -12.41 -13.15 3.74
C PRO A 137 -12.91 -14.41 3.01
N ASN A 138 -12.04 -15.42 2.86
CA ASN A 138 -12.35 -16.70 2.25
C ASN A 138 -11.84 -17.81 3.18
N GLY A 139 -12.67 -18.22 4.14
CA GLY A 139 -12.41 -19.38 4.98
C GLY A 139 -12.44 -20.67 4.15
N ASN A 140 -11.34 -21.01 3.50
CA ASN A 140 -11.06 -22.36 3.03
C ASN A 140 -9.56 -22.56 2.72
N TRP A 141 -8.79 -22.98 3.72
CA TRP A 141 -7.64 -23.85 3.49
C TRP A 141 -7.72 -24.96 4.54
N GLY A 142 -8.13 -26.12 4.06
CA GLY A 142 -8.59 -27.22 4.90
C GLY A 142 -7.50 -27.90 5.71
N ALA A 143 -7.99 -28.52 6.79
CA ALA A 143 -7.47 -29.67 7.54
C ALA A 143 -6.05 -29.58 8.11
#